data_AF-A0AAN7XZT7-F1
#
_entry.id   AF-A0AAN7XZT7-F1
#
_cell.length_a   1.000
_cell.length_b   1.000
_cell.length_c   1.000
_cell.angle_alpha   90.00
_cell.angle_beta   90.00
_cell.angle_gamma   90.00
#
_symmetry.space_group_name_H-M   'P 1'
#
loop_
_entity.id
_entity.type
_entity.pdbx_description
1 polymer ?
#
loop_
_entity_poly.entity_id
_entity_poly.type
_entity_poly.pdbx_seq_one_letter_code
_entity_poly.pdbx_strand_id
1 'polypeptide(L)'
;MKRKKTGDKKLICTFRGSVSQGLALEVGETVQILEKCEGWFRGFSTRKPNVKGVFPASYIHLKKAIVTNRGPHETVVPLEDPIITEVTATLQEWALLWKQLYVVSVVPLLCTSLHHTLRQQHD
;
A
#
# COMPACT_ATOMS: atom_id res chain seq x y z
N MET A 1 -14.04 -18.41 -28.08
CA MET A 1 -12.95 -18.96 -27.24
C MET A 1 -12.26 -17.82 -26.48
N LYS A 2 -12.75 -17.45 -25.28
CA LYS A 2 -12.21 -16.32 -24.50
C LYS A 2 -10.94 -16.76 -23.77
N ARG A 3 -9.76 -16.34 -24.24
CA ARG A 3 -8.49 -16.58 -23.55
C ARG A 3 -8.53 -15.91 -22.16
N LYS A 4 -8.54 -16.70 -21.07
CA LYS A 4 -8.24 -16.19 -19.72
C LYS A 4 -6.77 -15.73 -19.74
N LYS A 5 -6.50 -14.46 -19.43
CA LYS A 5 -5.14 -14.02 -19.10
C LYS A 5 -5.13 -13.70 -17.61
N THR A 6 -4.23 -14.36 -16.89
CA THR A 6 -3.90 -14.08 -15.50
C THR A 6 -3.24 -12.72 -15.47
N GLY A 7 -3.81 -11.75 -14.76
CA GLY A 7 -3.22 -10.44 -14.55
C GLY A 7 -2.86 -10.35 -13.08
N ASP A 8 -1.66 -9.90 -12.76
CA ASP A 8 -1.12 -10.04 -11.41
C ASP A 8 -1.54 -8.88 -10.49
N LYS A 9 -2.03 -9.18 -9.28
CA LYS A 9 -2.20 -8.21 -8.18
C LYS A 9 -1.07 -8.37 -7.18
N LYS A 10 -0.77 -7.35 -6.38
CA LYS A 10 0.60 -7.10 -5.96
C LYS A 10 0.75 -6.62 -4.52
N LEU A 11 1.67 -7.22 -3.77
CA LEU A 11 2.19 -6.63 -2.54
C LEU A 11 3.38 -5.73 -2.86
N ILE A 12 3.41 -4.59 -2.21
CA ILE A 12 4.40 -3.54 -2.44
C ILE A 12 5.28 -3.39 -1.20
N CYS A 13 6.52 -2.98 -1.38
CA CYS A 13 7.36 -2.40 -0.33
C CYS A 13 7.60 -0.90 -0.57
N THR A 14 7.97 -0.16 0.48
CA THR A 14 8.03 1.31 0.45
C THR A 14 9.03 1.82 -0.61
N PHE A 15 8.55 2.49 -1.66
CA PHE A 15 9.37 3.24 -2.61
C PHE A 15 9.11 4.73 -2.44
N ARG A 16 10.13 5.49 -2.05
CA ARG A 16 10.09 6.95 -2.05
C ARG A 16 10.54 7.42 -3.44
N GLY A 17 9.61 7.98 -4.21
CA GLY A 17 9.82 8.40 -5.59
C GLY A 17 10.81 9.55 -5.71
N SER A 18 12.11 9.23 -5.78
CA SER A 18 13.18 10.18 -6.14
C SER A 18 13.47 10.20 -7.65
N VAL A 19 12.63 9.51 -8.45
CA VAL A 19 12.73 9.42 -9.91
C VAL A 19 11.66 10.29 -10.56
N SER A 20 11.93 10.87 -11.74
CA SER A 20 10.94 11.62 -12.52
C SER A 20 9.72 10.74 -12.79
N GLN A 21 8.52 11.26 -12.51
CA GLN A 21 7.25 10.53 -12.57
C GLN A 21 7.17 9.28 -11.65
N GLY A 22 7.98 9.22 -10.60
CA GLY A 22 7.93 8.14 -9.62
C GLY A 22 6.60 8.08 -8.88
N LEU A 23 5.98 6.90 -8.84
CA LEU A 23 4.80 6.67 -8.01
C LEU A 23 5.25 6.25 -6.61
N ALA A 24 4.95 7.07 -5.61
CA ALA A 24 5.18 6.70 -4.21
C ALA A 24 4.22 5.58 -3.81
N LEU A 25 4.77 4.51 -3.23
CA LEU A 25 4.02 3.34 -2.83
C LEU A 25 4.35 2.95 -1.39
N GLU A 26 3.34 2.46 -0.67
CA GLU A 26 3.46 1.98 0.71
C GLU A 26 3.39 0.46 0.78
N VAL A 27 3.95 -0.11 1.87
CA VAL A 27 3.90 -1.55 2.10
C VAL A 27 2.45 -2.03 2.15
N GLY A 28 2.13 -3.06 1.38
CA GLY A 28 0.78 -3.65 1.35
C GLY A 28 -0.23 -2.91 0.48
N GLU A 29 0.15 -1.80 -0.17
CA GLU A 29 -0.65 -1.27 -1.28
C GLU A 29 -0.68 -2.27 -2.45
N THR A 30 -1.74 -2.19 -3.26
CA THR A 30 -1.86 -2.96 -4.51
C THR A 30 -1.75 -2.02 -5.70
N VAL A 31 -1.02 -2.42 -6.73
CA VAL A 31 -0.88 -1.67 -7.98
C VAL A 31 -1.44 -2.45 -9.16
N GLN A 32 -1.95 -1.70 -10.13
CA GLN A 32 -2.24 -2.21 -11.46
C GLN A 32 -1.09 -1.82 -12.39
N ILE A 33 -0.48 -2.83 -13.01
CA ILE A 33 0.64 -2.64 -13.95
C ILE A 33 0.06 -2.46 -15.35
N LEU A 34 0.38 -1.34 -15.98
CA LEU A 34 0.00 -1.01 -17.36
C LEU A 34 1.09 -1.43 -18.35
N GLU A 35 2.35 -1.12 -18.00
CA GLU A 35 3.51 -1.39 -18.85
C GLU A 35 4.65 -1.97 -18.01
N LYS A 36 5.49 -2.79 -18.66
CA LYS A 36 6.70 -3.37 -18.09
C LYS A 36 7.88 -3.03 -19.00
N CYS A 37 8.90 -2.42 -18.43
CA CYS A 37 10.22 -2.24 -19.03
C CYS A 37 11.26 -2.94 -18.15
N GLU A 38 12.44 -3.25 -18.67
CA GLU A 38 13.45 -3.98 -17.91
C GLU A 38 13.78 -3.24 -16.58
N GLY A 39 13.51 -3.93 -15.46
CA GLY A 39 13.71 -3.38 -14.11
C GLY A 39 12.65 -2.41 -13.60
N TRP A 40 11.67 -1.99 -14.42
CA TRP A 40 10.68 -0.96 -14.06
C TRP A 40 9.26 -1.31 -14.50
N PHE A 41 8.28 -0.87 -13.72
CA PHE A 41 6.87 -0.93 -14.07
C PHE A 41 6.28 0.48 -14.12
N ARG A 42 5.29 0.65 -15.00
CA ARG A 42 4.41 1.82 -15.00
C ARG A 42 3.00 1.38 -14.65
N GLY A 43 2.35 2.12 -13.76
CA GLY A 43 1.04 1.74 -13.25
C GLY A 43 0.43 2.79 -12.33
N PHE A 44 -0.57 2.37 -11.58
CA PHE A 44 -1.23 3.17 -10.54
C PHE A 44 -1.58 2.31 -9.32
N SER A 45 -1.68 2.94 -8.15
CA SER A 45 -2.19 2.29 -6.93
C SER A 45 -3.70 2.13 -7.04
N THR A 46 -4.25 0.99 -6.62
CA THR A 46 -5.70 0.78 -6.56
C THR A 46 -6.39 1.76 -5.62
N ARG A 47 -5.66 2.34 -4.66
CA ARG A 47 -6.14 3.40 -3.77
C ARG A 47 -6.19 4.78 -4.46
N LYS A 48 -5.38 4.99 -5.50
CA LYS A 48 -5.22 6.27 -6.22
C LYS A 48 -5.20 6.05 -7.74
N PRO A 49 -6.33 5.60 -8.35
CA PRO A 49 -6.35 5.20 -9.76
C PRO A 49 -6.07 6.33 -10.76
N ASN A 50 -6.32 7.57 -10.35
CA ASN A 50 -6.07 8.76 -11.17
C ASN A 50 -4.60 9.19 -11.22
N VAL A 51 -3.75 8.61 -10.37
CA VAL A 51 -2.33 8.96 -10.28
C VAL A 51 -1.49 7.84 -10.88
N LYS A 52 -0.85 8.12 -12.02
CA LYS A 52 0.02 7.17 -12.73
C LYS A 52 1.48 7.55 -12.51
N GLY A 53 2.35 6.55 -12.43
CA GLY A 53 3.78 6.76 -12.36
C GLY A 53 4.58 5.48 -12.52
N VAL A 54 5.90 5.60 -12.35
CA VAL A 54 6.85 4.50 -12.48
C VAL A 54 7.36 4.04 -11.11
N PHE A 55 7.65 2.74 -11.00
CA PHE A 55 8.19 2.15 -9.78
C PHE A 55 9.09 0.94 -10.12
N PRO A 56 10.15 0.66 -9.34
CA PRO A 56 11.09 -0.41 -9.64
C PRO A 56 10.42 -1.78 -9.56
N ALA A 57 10.77 -2.70 -10.45
CA ALA A 57 10.17 -4.04 -10.45
C ALA A 57 10.51 -4.84 -9.18
N SER A 58 11.66 -4.59 -8.57
CA SER A 58 12.14 -5.25 -7.35
C SER A 58 11.31 -4.93 -6.11
N TYR A 59 10.53 -3.85 -6.12
CA TYR A 59 9.75 -3.40 -4.96
C TYR A 59 8.35 -4.04 -4.89
N ILE A 60 8.07 -4.94 -5.83
CA ILE A 60 6.72 -5.19 -6.31
C ILE A 60 6.70 -6.73 -6.44
N HIS A 61 5.94 -7.42 -5.58
CA HIS A 61 5.79 -8.88 -5.57
C HIS A 61 4.57 -9.39 -6.36
N LEU A 62 4.79 -10.05 -7.50
CA LEU A 62 3.69 -10.46 -8.40
C LEU A 62 2.90 -11.62 -7.78
N LYS A 63 1.58 -11.46 -7.59
CA LYS A 63 0.66 -12.56 -7.25
C LYS A 63 -0.34 -12.81 -8.38
N LYS A 64 -0.70 -14.07 -8.58
CA LYS A 64 -1.69 -14.48 -9.60
C LYS A 64 -3.05 -13.83 -9.32
N ALA A 65 -3.66 -13.28 -10.35
CA ALA A 65 -5.05 -12.81 -10.30
C ALA A 65 -5.79 -13.15 -11.61
N ILE A 66 -7.11 -13.25 -11.53
CA ILE A 66 -7.98 -13.51 -12.66
C ILE A 66 -8.46 -12.17 -13.21
N VAL A 67 -8.25 -11.93 -14.50
CA VAL A 67 -8.80 -10.77 -15.20
C VAL A 67 -10.09 -11.17 -15.92
N THR A 68 -11.18 -10.50 -15.60
CA THR A 68 -12.48 -10.63 -16.28
C THR A 68 -12.86 -9.29 -16.95
N ASN A 69 -13.72 -9.35 -17.97
CA ASN A 69 -14.23 -8.19 -18.71
C ASN A 69 -13.14 -7.30 -19.35
N ARG A 70 -12.44 -7.81 -20.37
CA ARG A 70 -11.44 -7.01 -21.10
C ARG A 70 -12.10 -5.81 -21.79
N GLY A 71 -11.68 -4.60 -21.45
CA GLY A 71 -12.23 -3.34 -21.97
C GLY A 71 -12.20 -2.23 -20.91
N PRO A 72 -13.02 -1.18 -21.04
CA PRO A 72 -13.12 -0.09 -20.06
C PRO A 72 -13.50 -0.52 -18.63
N HIS A 73 -13.98 -1.76 -18.47
CA HIS A 73 -14.43 -2.34 -17.19
C HIS A 73 -13.59 -3.53 -16.74
N GLU A 74 -12.30 -3.55 -17.11
CA GLU A 74 -11.36 -4.60 -16.69
C GLU A 74 -11.39 -4.79 -15.18
N THR A 75 -11.88 -5.96 -14.76
CA THR A 75 -11.96 -6.33 -13.36
C THR A 75 -10.88 -7.36 -13.07
N VAL A 76 -9.93 -6.95 -12.25
CA VAL A 76 -8.87 -7.85 -11.76
C VAL A 76 -9.33 -8.37 -10.40
N VAL A 77 -9.36 -9.69 -10.21
CA VAL A 77 -9.73 -10.34 -8.93
C VAL A 77 -8.54 -11.16 -8.43
N PRO A 78 -8.05 -10.94 -7.19
CA PRO A 78 -7.00 -11.78 -6.59
C PRO A 78 -7.41 -13.26 -6.63
N LEU A 79 -6.45 -14.17 -6.83
CA LEU A 79 -6.70 -15.60 -6.63
C LEU A 79 -6.67 -15.99 -5.14
N GLU A 80 -6.31 -15.05 -4.27
CA GLU A 80 -6.29 -15.23 -2.82
C GLU A 80 -7.72 -15.35 -2.29
N ASP A 81 -7.91 -16.16 -1.24
CA ASP A 81 -9.23 -16.36 -0.63
C ASP A 81 -9.82 -15.01 -0.20
N PRO A 82 -11.08 -14.69 -0.54
CA PRO A 82 -11.71 -13.45 -0.12
C PRO A 82 -11.60 -13.22 1.39
N ILE A 83 -11.68 -14.27 2.20
CA ILE A 83 -11.56 -14.18 3.66
C ILE A 83 -10.17 -13.68 4.06
N ILE A 84 -9.11 -14.22 3.43
CA ILE A 84 -7.73 -13.77 3.68
C ILE A 84 -7.57 -12.30 3.30
N THR A 85 -8.18 -11.88 2.19
CA THR A 85 -8.14 -10.51 1.71
C THR A 85 -8.82 -9.56 2.71
N GLU A 86 -10.00 -9.91 3.19
CA GLU A 86 -10.77 -9.13 4.17
C GLU A 86 -10.07 -9.05 5.52
N VAL A 87 -9.55 -10.16 6.03
CA VAL A 87 -8.79 -10.19 7.29
C VAL A 87 -7.53 -9.32 7.18
N THR A 88 -6.80 -9.41 6.07
CA THR A 88 -5.60 -8.59 5.84
C THR A 88 -5.95 -7.11 5.77
N ALA A 89 -7.02 -6.75 5.04
CA ALA A 89 -7.47 -5.35 4.93
C ALA A 89 -7.90 -4.79 6.28
N THR A 90 -8.67 -5.57 7.04
CA THR A 90 -9.11 -5.23 8.39
C THR A 90 -7.89 -4.94 9.27
N LEU A 91 -6.94 -5.86 9.39
CA LEU A 91 -5.73 -5.67 10.21
C LEU A 91 -4.91 -4.44 9.79
N GLN A 92 -4.84 -4.12 8.50
CA GLN A 92 -4.17 -2.91 8.02
C GLN A 92 -4.87 -1.63 8.47
N GLU A 93 -6.21 -1.60 8.43
CA GLU A 93 -7.01 -0.48 8.92
C GLU A 93 -6.81 -0.28 10.42
N TRP A 94 -6.87 -1.37 11.20
CA TRP A 94 -6.57 -1.33 12.63
C TRP A 94 -5.15 -0.80 12.89
N ALA A 95 -4.14 -1.29 12.18
CA ALA A 95 -2.77 -0.82 12.36
C ALA A 95 -2.61 0.70 12.11
N LEU A 96 -3.37 1.28 11.17
CA LEU A 96 -3.37 2.73 10.93
C LEU A 96 -4.04 3.49 12.08
N LEU A 97 -5.20 3.04 12.54
CA LEU A 97 -5.91 3.64 13.66
C LEU A 97 -5.08 3.60 14.94
N TRP A 98 -4.39 2.49 15.19
CA TRP A 98 -3.49 2.35 16.34
C TRP A 98 -2.33 3.34 16.28
N LYS A 99 -1.74 3.57 15.09
CA LYS A 99 -0.71 4.61 14.91
C LYS A 99 -1.23 6.02 15.20
N GLN A 100 -2.44 6.33 14.74
CA GLN A 100 -3.07 7.63 15.02
C GLN A 100 -3.32 7.80 16.52
N LEU A 101 -3.86 6.77 17.18
CA LEU A 101 -4.11 6.79 18.61
C LEU A 101 -2.81 6.95 19.41
N TYR A 102 -1.72 6.28 19.00
CA TYR A 102 -0.42 6.43 19.65
C TYR A 102 0.07 7.89 19.63
N VAL A 103 -0.05 8.57 18.49
CA VAL A 103 0.37 9.97 18.34
C VAL A 103 -0.52 10.92 19.14
N VAL A 104 -1.83 10.69 19.19
CA VAL A 104 -2.78 11.59 19.85
C VAL A 104 -2.85 11.37 21.36
N SER A 105 -2.74 10.12 21.81
CA SER A 105 -2.94 9.77 23.23
C SER A 105 -1.64 9.54 23.96
N VAL A 106 -0.68 8.81 23.39
CA VAL A 106 0.51 8.38 24.13
C VAL A 106 1.59 9.46 24.14
N VAL A 107 1.87 10.08 22.99
CA VAL A 107 2.94 11.08 22.87
C VAL A 107 2.70 12.32 23.76
N PRO A 108 1.50 12.92 23.81
CA PRO A 108 1.27 14.09 24.67
C PRO A 108 1.33 13.75 26.15
N LEU A 109 0.81 12.57 26.55
CA LEU A 109 0.87 12.10 27.94
C LEU A 109 2.32 11.86 28.41
N LEU A 110 3.17 11.33 27.53
CA LEU A 110 4.59 11.19 27.83
C LEU A 110 5.29 12.55 27.94
N CYS A 111 4.96 13.50 27.06
CA CYS A 111 5.53 14.85 27.09
C CYS A 111 5.15 15.61 28.37
N THR A 112 3.87 15.57 28.76
CA THR A 112 3.40 16.23 29.99
C THR A 112 3.96 15.56 31.24
N SER A 113 4.05 14.23 31.26
CA SER A 113 4.66 13.48 32.36
C SER A 113 6.14 13.82 32.50
N LEU A 114 6.92 13.77 31.42
CA LEU A 114 8.34 14.14 31.42
C LEU A 114 8.55 15.60 31.86
N HIS A 115 7.75 16.54 31.36
CA HIS A 115 7.81 17.94 31.76
C HIS A 115 7.52 18.12 33.27
N HIS A 116 6.52 17.41 33.80
CA HIS A 116 6.20 17.44 35.22
C HIS A 116 7.33 16.85 36.08
N THR A 117 7.89 15.70 35.69
CA THR A 117 9.00 15.06 36.40
C THR A 117 10.25 15.92 36.39
N LEU A 118 10.61 16.53 35.26
CA LEU A 118 11.76 17.44 35.17
C LEU A 118 11.59 18.69 36.04
N ARG A 119 10.35 19.17 36.21
CA ARG A 119 10.05 20.31 37.07
C ARG A 119 10.20 19.99 38.56
N GLN A 120 9.89 18.75 38.98
CA GLN A 120 10.05 18.32 40.38
C GLN A 120 11.49 17.98 40.79
N GLN A 121 12.44 17.98 39.85
CA GLN A 121 13.87 17.76 40.15
C GLN A 121 14.64 19.09 40.30
N HIS A 122 13.99 20.23 40.11
CA HIS A 122 14.59 21.56 40.16
C HIS A 122 14.11 22.42 41.35
N ASP A 123 13.26 21.86 42.22
CA ASP A 123 12.90 22.39 43.55
C ASP A 123 13.49 21.48 44.64
#